data_AF-A0A934D6M9-F1
#
_entry.id   AF-A0A934D6M9-F1
#
_cell.length_a   1.000
_cell.length_b   1.000
_cell.length_c   1.000
_cell.angle_alpha   90.00
_cell.angle_beta   90.00
_cell.angle_gamma   90.00
#
_symmetry.space_group_name_H-M   'P 1'
#
loop_
_entity.id
_entity.type
_entity.pdbx_description
1 polymer ?
#
loop_
_entity_poly.entity_id
_entity_poly.type
_entity_poly.pdbx_seq_one_letter_code
_entity_poly.pdbx_strand_id
1 'polypeptide(L)'
;MMEEIAHRLGVVQNIGLLDRLTRIAAGCVMLALPAYDLISNDAMVTWQAYVALLAIYPLMTGILGWDPLYSAAHVRTCGVSSRNRCGTVPYQVDAALGHDPIADHDYDHSLMGSHHRPH
;
A
#
# COMPACT_ATOMS: atom_id res chain seq x y z
N MET A 1 -24.47 -17.93 -2.69
CA MET A 1 -24.78 -16.49 -2.52
C MET A 1 -23.57 -15.70 -2.03
N MET A 2 -22.93 -16.06 -0.91
CA MET A 2 -21.69 -15.39 -0.45
C MET A 2 -20.52 -15.50 -1.44
N GLU A 3 -20.29 -16.68 -2.03
CA GLU A 3 -19.23 -16.88 -3.04
C GLU A 3 -19.45 -16.05 -4.32
N GLU A 4 -20.70 -15.86 -4.72
CA GLU A 4 -21.05 -15.13 -5.94
C GLU A 4 -20.85 -13.61 -5.78
N ILE A 5 -21.05 -13.10 -4.56
CA ILE A 5 -20.74 -11.71 -4.20
C ILE A 5 -19.23 -11.53 -4.07
N ALA A 6 -18.52 -12.48 -3.45
CA ALA A 6 -17.06 -12.45 -3.34
C ALA A 6 -16.38 -12.45 -4.72
N HIS A 7 -16.86 -13.23 -5.69
CA HIS A 7 -16.33 -13.23 -7.05
C HIS A 7 -16.53 -11.90 -7.79
N ARG A 8 -17.52 -11.08 -7.41
CA ARG A 8 -17.70 -9.73 -7.97
C ARG A 8 -16.86 -8.67 -7.27
N LEU A 9 -16.40 -8.96 -6.06
CA LEU A 9 -15.53 -8.09 -5.28
C LEU A 9 -14.09 -8.36 -5.67
N GLY A 10 -13.59 -7.71 -6.71
CA GLY A 10 -12.16 -7.79 -7.05
C GLY A 10 -11.26 -7.34 -5.90
N VAL A 11 -9.96 -7.59 -6.03
CA VAL A 11 -8.93 -7.16 -5.07
C VAL A 11 -9.14 -5.73 -4.54
N VAL A 12 -9.14 -5.59 -3.22
CA VAL A 12 -9.40 -4.30 -2.55
C VAL A 12 -8.25 -3.32 -2.76
N GLN A 13 -7.01 -3.81 -2.86
CA GLN A 13 -5.83 -2.97 -2.98
C GLN A 13 -5.75 -2.28 -4.35
N ASN A 14 -5.57 -0.96 -4.34
CA ASN A 14 -5.41 -0.12 -5.53
C ASN A 14 -4.01 0.50 -5.65
N ILE A 15 -3.12 0.26 -4.67
CA ILE A 15 -1.76 0.80 -4.61
C ILE A 15 -0.71 -0.26 -4.96
N GLY A 16 0.21 0.09 -5.86
CA GLY A 16 1.37 -0.74 -6.22
C GLY A 16 2.52 -0.69 -5.21
N LEU A 17 3.47 -1.62 -5.31
CA LEU A 17 4.58 -1.73 -4.35
C LEU A 17 5.41 -0.44 -4.27
N LEU A 18 5.73 0.17 -5.40
CA LEU A 18 6.52 1.40 -5.44
C LEU A 18 5.79 2.56 -4.76
N ASP A 19 4.50 2.74 -5.03
CA ASP A 19 3.67 3.80 -4.45
C ASP A 19 3.57 3.62 -2.92
N ARG A 20 3.35 2.39 -2.44
CA ARG A 20 3.41 2.06 -1.00
C ARG A 20 4.74 2.49 -0.37
N LEU A 21 5.86 2.13 -0.99
CA LEU A 21 7.21 2.48 -0.49
C LEU A 21 7.43 3.99 -0.45
N THR A 22 7.02 4.72 -1.50
CA THR A 22 7.15 6.18 -1.53
C THR A 22 6.32 6.85 -0.43
N ARG A 23 5.11 6.37 -0.17
CA ARG A 23 4.24 6.89 0.89
C ARG A 23 4.78 6.62 2.28
N ILE A 24 5.28 5.40 2.51
CA ILE A 24 5.92 5.05 3.79
C ILE A 24 7.15 5.91 4.01
N ALA A 25 8.01 6.06 3.01
CA ALA A 25 9.20 6.91 3.09
C ALA A 25 8.83 8.38 3.37
N ALA A 26 7.86 8.93 2.63
CA ALA A 26 7.38 10.29 2.85
C ALA A 26 6.80 10.48 4.26
N GLY A 27 5.96 9.54 4.73
CA GLY A 27 5.41 9.57 6.09
C GLY A 27 6.48 9.49 7.17
N CYS A 28 7.49 8.63 7.00
CA CYS A 28 8.65 8.56 7.91
C CYS A 28 9.42 9.89 7.95
N VAL A 29 9.64 10.55 6.80
CA VAL A 29 10.30 11.87 6.76
C VAL A 29 9.44 12.94 7.46
N MET A 30 8.13 12.93 7.23
CA MET A 30 7.20 13.86 7.89
C MET A 30 7.15 13.67 9.41
N LEU A 31 7.44 12.48 9.94
CA LEU A 31 7.59 12.26 11.38
C LEU A 31 9.00 12.59 11.88
N ALA A 32 10.03 12.26 11.10
CA ALA A 32 11.43 12.44 11.50
C ALA A 32 11.83 13.91 11.63
N LEU A 33 11.36 14.79 10.73
CA LEU A 33 11.72 16.21 10.76
C LEU A 33 11.19 16.93 12.02
N PRO A 34 9.88 16.85 12.36
CA PRO A 34 9.37 17.40 13.62
C PRO A 34 10.01 16.77 14.86
N ALA A 35 10.27 15.44 14.83
CA ALA A 35 10.89 14.76 15.95
C ALA A 35 12.32 15.23 16.20
N TYR A 36 13.11 15.40 15.13
CA TYR A 36 14.46 15.97 15.22
C TYR A 36 14.43 17.40 15.77
N ASP A 37 13.54 18.23 15.24
CA ASP A 37 13.41 19.63 15.65
C ASP A 37 13.00 19.77 17.12
N LEU A 38 12.11 18.90 17.60
CA LEU A 38 11.70 18.85 19.01
C LEU A 38 12.88 18.52 19.93
N ILE A 39 13.77 17.62 19.51
CA ILE A 39 14.98 17.25 20.26
C ILE A 39 16.02 18.38 20.24
N SER A 40 16.13 19.13 19.13
CA SER A 40 17.14 20.18 18.98
C SER A 40 16.76 21.55 19.54
N ASN A 41 15.46 21.88 19.60
CA ASN A 41 15.03 23.26 19.85
C ASN A 41 14.13 23.48 21.09
N ASP A 42 13.96 22.48 21.98
CA ASP A 42 13.27 22.56 23.30
C ASP A 42 11.85 23.17 23.31
N ALA A 43 11.29 23.49 22.15
CA ALA A 43 9.99 24.14 22.00
C ALA A 43 9.23 23.55 20.80
N MET A 44 8.04 23.05 21.08
CA MET A 44 7.15 22.55 20.02
C MET A 44 6.34 23.71 19.45
N VAL A 45 6.54 24.02 18.16
CA VAL A 45 5.78 25.03 17.42
C VAL A 45 4.64 24.35 16.67
N THR A 46 3.50 25.04 16.52
CA THR A 46 2.24 24.48 15.99
C THR A 46 2.37 23.73 14.65
N TRP A 47 3.31 24.13 13.77
CA TRP A 47 3.50 23.49 12.47
C TRP A 47 3.97 22.03 12.56
N GLN A 48 4.82 21.70 13.54
CA GLN A 48 5.35 20.34 13.76
C GLN A 48 4.23 19.35 14.05
N ALA A 49 3.25 19.76 14.86
CA ALA A 49 2.07 18.97 15.19
C ALA A 49 1.19 18.70 13.96
N TYR A 50 0.98 19.70 13.10
CA TYR A 50 0.22 19.52 11.86
C TYR A 50 0.92 18.57 10.88
N VAL A 51 2.25 18.70 10.73
CA VAL A 51 3.02 17.80 9.85
C VAL A 51 2.96 16.36 10.38
N ALA A 52 3.08 16.15 11.70
CA ALA A 52 2.94 14.83 12.30
C ALA A 52 1.55 14.23 12.09
N LEU A 53 0.49 15.03 12.19
CA LEU A 53 -0.89 14.59 11.92
C LEU A 53 -1.07 14.21 10.43
N LEU A 54 -0.53 15.02 9.52
CA LEU A 54 -0.59 14.76 8.08
C LEU A 54 0.18 13.49 7.70
N ALA A 55 1.24 13.12 8.43
CA ALA A 55 2.02 11.91 8.18
C ALA A 55 1.21 10.61 8.35
N ILE A 56 0.14 10.63 9.15
CA ILE A 56 -0.74 9.48 9.36
C ILE A 56 -1.31 8.99 8.04
N TYR A 57 -1.73 9.90 7.16
CA TYR A 57 -2.38 9.54 5.91
C TYR A 57 -1.50 8.72 4.95
N PRO A 58 -0.29 9.17 4.54
CA PRO A 58 0.57 8.38 3.67
C PRO A 58 1.05 7.08 4.35
N LEU A 59 1.28 7.06 5.66
CA LEU A 59 1.65 5.83 6.38
C LEU A 59 0.53 4.79 6.33
N MET A 60 -0.69 5.19 6.72
CA MET A 60 -1.86 4.31 6.72
C MET A 60 -2.17 3.77 5.33
N THR A 61 -2.20 4.64 4.32
CA THR A 61 -2.47 4.23 2.93
C THR A 61 -1.36 3.33 2.36
N GLY A 62 -0.08 3.61 2.68
CA GLY A 62 1.04 2.75 2.29
C GLY A 62 1.01 1.35 2.92
N ILE A 63 0.68 1.26 4.23
CA ILE A 63 0.58 -0.02 4.96
C ILE A 63 -0.59 -0.84 4.42
N LEU A 64 -1.79 -0.24 4.33
CA LEU A 64 -2.99 -0.94 3.88
C LEU A 64 -2.92 -1.28 2.38
N GLY A 65 -2.25 -0.45 1.59
CA GLY A 65 -2.23 -0.58 0.12
C GLY A 65 -3.53 -0.18 -0.55
N TRP A 66 -4.33 0.59 0.17
CA TRP A 66 -5.59 1.12 -0.30
C TRP A 66 -5.62 2.62 -0.02
N ASP A 67 -5.92 3.39 -1.07
CA ASP A 67 -6.13 4.82 -0.99
C ASP A 67 -7.60 5.15 -1.30
N PRO A 68 -8.34 5.79 -0.37
CA PRO A 68 -9.74 6.15 -0.57
C PRO A 68 -9.96 7.17 -1.69
N LEU A 69 -9.03 8.10 -1.90
CA LEU A 69 -9.10 9.10 -2.97
C LEU A 69 -8.92 8.43 -4.33
N TYR A 70 -7.96 7.51 -4.44
CA TYR A 70 -7.76 6.72 -5.65
C TYR A 70 -8.98 5.83 -5.92
N SER A 71 -9.56 5.22 -4.87
CA SER A 71 -10.77 4.43 -4.98
C SER A 71 -11.95 5.28 -5.49
N ALA A 72 -12.15 6.48 -4.93
CA ALA A 72 -13.21 7.39 -5.37
C ALA A 72 -13.01 7.87 -6.81
N ALA A 73 -11.77 8.11 -7.21
CA ALA A 73 -11.40 8.51 -8.57
C ALA A 73 -11.29 7.32 -9.55
N HIS A 74 -11.53 6.08 -9.11
CA HIS A 74 -11.33 4.85 -9.89
C HIS A 74 -9.91 4.72 -10.49
N VAL A 75 -8.91 5.25 -9.77
CA VAL A 75 -7.49 5.19 -10.12
C VAL A 75 -6.84 4.01 -9.39
N ARG A 76 -5.90 3.35 -10.07
CA ARG A 76 -5.04 2.32 -9.48
C ARG A 76 -3.61 2.48 -9.97
N THR A 77 -2.64 2.30 -9.08
CA THR A 77 -1.20 2.30 -9.41
C THR A 77 -0.62 0.89 -9.50
N CYS A 78 -1.40 -0.13 -9.12
CA CYS A 78 -1.11 -1.54 -9.33
C CYS A 78 -1.87 -2.11 -10.54
N GLY A 79 -1.48 -3.31 -10.98
CA GLY A 79 -2.12 -4.05 -12.08
C GLY A 79 -1.66 -3.63 -13.48
N VAL A 80 -0.62 -2.79 -13.60
CA VAL A 80 -0.12 -2.26 -14.89
C VAL A 80 0.84 -3.23 -15.58
N SER A 81 1.47 -4.14 -14.83
CA SER A 81 2.47 -5.10 -15.33
C SER A 81 2.45 -6.37 -14.48
N SER A 82 3.00 -7.49 -15.00
CA SER A 82 3.16 -8.74 -14.24
C SER A 82 3.99 -8.57 -12.98
N ARG A 83 4.92 -7.61 -12.96
CA ARG A 83 5.78 -7.30 -11.80
C ARG A 83 5.16 -6.30 -10.82
N ASN A 84 4.02 -5.72 -11.15
CA ASN A 84 3.32 -4.73 -10.32
C ASN A 84 1.85 -5.13 -10.18
N ARG A 85 1.60 -6.28 -9.53
CA ARG A 85 0.23 -6.78 -9.29
C ARG A 85 -0.42 -6.07 -8.09
N CYS A 86 -1.74 -6.07 -8.04
CA CYS A 86 -2.48 -5.65 -6.85
C CYS A 86 -2.51 -6.79 -5.83
N GLY A 87 -2.41 -6.50 -4.54
CA GLY A 87 -2.46 -7.50 -3.48
C GLY A 87 -1.75 -7.09 -2.20
N THR A 88 -1.53 -8.06 -1.32
CA THR A 88 -0.75 -7.90 -0.08
C THR A 88 0.72 -7.64 -0.38
N VAL A 89 1.47 -7.07 0.57
CA VAL A 89 2.90 -6.76 0.38
C VAL A 89 3.72 -8.00 -0.03
N PRO A 90 3.60 -9.18 0.63
CA PRO A 90 4.34 -10.37 0.23
C PRO A 90 4.03 -10.79 -1.22
N TYR A 91 2.76 -10.72 -1.63
CA TYR A 91 2.33 -11.03 -2.99
C TYR A 91 2.94 -10.07 -4.01
N GLN A 92 2.97 -8.77 -3.70
CA GLN A 92 3.56 -7.75 -4.57
C GLN A 92 5.09 -7.89 -4.70
N VAL A 93 5.77 -8.23 -3.60
CA VAL A 93 7.22 -8.49 -3.61
C VAL A 93 7.55 -9.71 -4.46
N ASP A 94 6.79 -10.79 -4.30
CA ASP A 94 6.98 -12.03 -5.07
C ASP A 94 6.79 -11.78 -6.58
N ALA A 95 5.75 -11.03 -6.95
CA ALA A 95 5.55 -10.57 -8.33
C ALA A 95 6.71 -9.69 -8.83
N ALA A 96 7.22 -8.77 -8.00
CA ALA A 96 8.34 -7.90 -8.37
C ALA A 96 9.65 -8.69 -8.60
N LEU A 97 9.88 -9.74 -7.80
CA LEU A 97 11.00 -10.67 -7.96
C LEU A 97 10.89 -11.52 -9.24
N GLY A 98 9.71 -11.58 -9.85
CA GLY A 98 9.48 -12.25 -11.14
C GLY A 98 9.01 -13.69 -11.00
N HIS A 99 8.56 -14.11 -9.82
CA HIS A 99 8.01 -15.45 -9.61
C HIS A 99 6.60 -15.63 -10.21
N ASP A 100 5.96 -14.53 -10.65
CA ASP A 100 4.61 -14.50 -11.27
C ASP A 100 3.54 -15.28 -10.47
N PRO A 101 3.25 -14.86 -9.22
CA PRO A 101 2.24 -15.49 -8.39
C PRO A 101 0.84 -15.30 -8.98
N ILE A 102 0.07 -16.37 -9.05
CA ILE A 102 -1.30 -16.39 -9.57
C ILE A 102 -2.24 -16.65 -8.39
N ALA A 103 -3.15 -15.72 -8.14
CA ALA A 103 -4.15 -15.87 -7.08
C ALA A 103 -5.14 -16.98 -7.44
N ASP A 104 -5.50 -17.81 -6.46
CA ASP A 104 -6.53 -18.85 -6.61
C ASP A 104 -7.93 -18.24 -6.78
N HIS A 105 -8.12 -17.04 -6.21
CA HIS A 105 -9.37 -16.30 -6.22
C HIS A 105 -9.13 -14.82 -6.58
N ASP A 106 -10.00 -14.25 -7.42
CA ASP A 106 -9.91 -12.85 -7.89
C ASP A 106 -10.00 -11.79 -6.77
N TYR A 107 -10.51 -12.18 -5.59
CA TYR A 107 -10.67 -11.31 -4.44
C TYR A 107 -9.54 -11.45 -3.41
N ASP A 108 -8.78 -12.55 -3.44
CA ASP A 108 -7.71 -12.84 -2.48
C ASP A 108 -6.35 -12.85 -3.15
N HIS A 109 -5.76 -11.67 -3.24
CA HIS A 109 -4.40 -11.48 -3.74
C HIS A 109 -3.40 -11.50 -2.57
N SER A 110 -3.37 -12.61 -1.85
CA SER A 110 -2.38 -12.92 -0.84
C SER A 110 -1.40 -13.98 -1.34
N LEU A 111 -0.17 -13.95 -0.85
CA LEU A 111 0.83 -14.96 -1.25
C LEU A 111 0.41 -16.37 -0.81
N MET A 112 -0.32 -16.47 0.31
CA MET A 112 -0.81 -17.75 0.85
C MET A 112 -1.96 -18.33 0.02
N GLY A 113 -2.82 -17.49 -0.57
CA GLY A 113 -3.89 -17.89 -1.50
C GLY A 113 -3.47 -17.87 -2.96
N SER A 114 -2.18 -18.06 -3.24
CA SER A 114 -1.63 -18.03 -4.60
C SER A 114 -0.71 -19.21 -4.89
N HIS A 115 -0.61 -19.57 -6.16
CA HIS A 115 0.31 -20.59 -6.65
C HIS A 115 1.20 -20.03 -7.77
N HIS A 116 2.32 -20.70 -8.00
CA HIS A 116 3.21 -20.42 -9.14
C HIS A 116 2.86 -21.35 -10.31
N ARG A 117 3.03 -20.87 -11.55
CA ARG A 117 2.91 -21.76 -12.72
C ARG A 117 3.96 -22.86 -12.63
N PRO A 118 3.59 -24.13 -12.84
CA PRO A 118 4.58 -25.18 -13.05
C PRO A 118 5.37 -24.86 -14.33
N HIS A 119 6.70 -24.85 -14.22
CA HIS A 119 7.64 -24.62 -15.31
C HIS A 119 7.69 -25.80 -16.28
#